data_AF-A0A9D7D6A8-F1
#
_entry.id   AF-A0A9D7D6A8-F1
#
_cell.length_a   1.000
_cell.length_b   1.000
_cell.length_c   1.000
_cell.angle_alpha   90.00
_cell.angle_beta   90.00
_cell.angle_gamma   90.00
#
_symmetry.space_group_name_H-M   'P 1'
#
loop_
_entity.id
_entity.type
_entity.pdbx_description
1 polymer ?
#
loop_
_entity_poly.entity_id
_entity_poly.type
_entity_poly.pdbx_seq_one_letter_code
_entity_poly.pdbx_strand_id
1 'polypeptide(L)'
;MSARRIGRCWRGWRWRRGSALADGAGQDYGVFTKRDRRRRALLRLRADELRALESEALSAGPKNGVRFDAAGFARVAREAARRDEAFIAQHRDIVPRTVIDADGGFRKVRGMDSEVVMRRLAALKGRTEILA
;
A
#
# COMPACT_ATOMS: atom_id res chain seq x y z
N MET A 1 -15.53 10.31 -9.24
CA MET A 1 -15.19 8.90 -8.90
C MET A 1 -15.02 8.79 -7.39
N SER A 2 -15.70 7.89 -6.68
CA SER A 2 -15.54 7.84 -5.21
C SER A 2 -14.21 7.15 -4.88
N ALA A 3 -13.16 7.95 -4.73
CA ALA A 3 -11.86 7.56 -4.16
C ALA A 3 -12.03 6.72 -2.88
N ARG A 4 -13.17 6.85 -2.18
CA ARG A 4 -13.54 6.04 -1.01
C ARG A 4 -13.78 4.55 -1.32
N ARG A 5 -14.25 4.16 -2.51
CA ARG A 5 -14.51 2.75 -2.88
C ARG A 5 -13.19 2.02 -3.13
N ILE A 6 -12.33 2.68 -3.90
CA ILE A 6 -10.94 2.34 -4.15
C ILE A 6 -10.16 2.30 -2.82
N GLY A 7 -10.16 3.39 -2.03
CA GLY A 7 -9.44 3.48 -0.76
C GLY A 7 -9.90 2.49 0.33
N ARG A 8 -11.16 2.03 0.33
CA ARG A 8 -11.62 0.97 1.27
C ARG A 8 -11.08 -0.40 0.91
N CYS A 9 -11.17 -0.78 -0.36
CA CYS A 9 -10.61 -2.04 -0.84
C CYS A 9 -9.07 -2.05 -0.67
N TRP A 10 -8.45 -0.87 -0.75
CA TRP A 10 -7.00 -0.72 -0.80
C TRP A 10 -6.32 -0.51 0.57
N ARG A 11 -7.06 -0.12 1.62
CA ARG A 11 -6.56 -0.14 3.01
C ARG A 11 -6.12 -1.55 3.46
N GLY A 12 -6.79 -2.59 2.96
CA GLY A 12 -6.38 -3.98 3.16
C GLY A 12 -5.15 -4.41 2.33
N TRP A 13 -4.84 -3.67 1.26
CA TRP A 13 -3.72 -3.94 0.34
C TRP A 13 -2.38 -3.37 0.81
N ARG A 14 -2.35 -2.29 1.59
CA ARG A 14 -1.09 -1.71 2.13
C ARG A 14 -0.21 -2.77 2.81
N TRP A 15 -0.83 -3.79 3.41
CA TRP A 15 -0.17 -4.88 4.12
C TRP A 15 0.17 -6.10 3.24
N ARG A 16 -0.34 -6.17 2.01
CA ARG A 16 -0.18 -7.31 1.11
C ARG A 16 0.22 -6.76 -0.25
N ARG A 17 1.52 -6.85 -0.60
CA ARG A 17 2.07 -6.53 -1.93
C ARG A 17 1.26 -7.22 -3.05
N GLY A 18 0.13 -6.64 -3.43
CA GLY A 18 -0.83 -7.18 -4.38
C GLY A 18 -0.48 -6.68 -5.77
N SER A 19 -0.69 -7.54 -6.76
CA SER A 19 -0.63 -7.18 -8.18
C SER A 19 -2.06 -7.18 -8.69
N ALA A 20 -2.46 -6.14 -9.42
CA ALA A 20 -3.73 -6.14 -10.10
C ALA A 20 -3.51 -6.87 -11.44
N LEU A 21 -3.93 -8.13 -11.50
CA LEU A 21 -3.91 -8.85 -12.76
C LEU A 21 -5.16 -8.48 -13.55
N ALA A 22 -5.01 -7.52 -14.45
CA ALA A 22 -5.94 -7.34 -15.55
C ALA A 22 -5.93 -8.64 -16.38
N ASP A 23 -7.02 -9.39 -16.34
CA ASP A 23 -7.29 -10.41 -17.36
C ASP A 23 -8.65 -10.08 -17.94
N GLY A 24 -8.62 -9.52 -19.15
CA GLY A 24 -9.80 -9.10 -19.90
C GLY A 24 -10.43 -10.30 -20.59
N ALA A 25 -11.27 -11.03 -19.86
CA ALA A 25 -12.20 -11.98 -20.47
C ALA A 25 -13.65 -11.43 -20.53
N GLY A 26 -13.82 -10.11 -20.35
CA GLY A 26 -15.11 -9.39 -20.37
C GLY A 26 -14.93 -7.86 -20.29
N GLN A 27 -16.03 -7.11 -20.12
CA GLN A 27 -16.03 -5.64 -20.03
C GLN A 27 -15.39 -5.06 -18.75
N ASP A 28 -15.10 -5.90 -17.74
CA ASP A 28 -14.59 -5.48 -16.43
C ASP A 28 -13.25 -6.14 -16.08
N TYR A 29 -12.35 -5.36 -15.49
CA TYR A 29 -11.04 -5.75 -14.96
C TYR A 29 -11.13 -6.16 -13.49
N GLY A 30 -10.45 -7.24 -13.09
CA GLY A 30 -10.44 -7.73 -11.71
C GLY A 30 -9.18 -7.36 -10.93
N VAL A 31 -9.35 -6.98 -9.65
CA VAL A 31 -8.25 -6.79 -8.69
C VAL A 31 -8.17 -8.00 -7.77
N PHE A 32 -7.00 -8.65 -7.68
CA PHE A 32 -6.82 -9.93 -6.97
C PHE A 32 -5.73 -9.84 -5.89
N THR A 33 -5.91 -10.55 -4.77
CA THR A 33 -4.87 -10.66 -3.73
C THR A 33 -3.85 -11.72 -4.11
N LYS A 34 -2.60 -11.30 -4.31
CA LYS A 34 -1.55 -12.18 -4.85
C LYS A 34 -2.00 -12.77 -6.19
N ARG A 35 -1.11 -13.48 -6.86
CA ARG A 35 -1.31 -13.97 -8.23
C ARG A 35 -2.42 -15.04 -8.39
N ASP A 36 -3.25 -15.22 -7.37
CA ASP A 36 -4.27 -16.25 -7.28
C ASP A 36 -5.59 -15.78 -7.91
N ARG A 37 -5.75 -16.13 -9.18
CA ARG A 37 -6.94 -15.84 -9.99
C ARG A 37 -8.12 -16.77 -9.70
N ARG A 38 -7.92 -17.82 -8.89
CA ARG A 38 -8.99 -18.77 -8.53
C ARG A 38 -9.92 -18.19 -7.46
N ARG A 39 -9.47 -17.14 -6.76
CA ARG A 39 -10.27 -16.44 -5.75
C ARG A 39 -11.14 -15.36 -6.37
N ARG A 40 -12.25 -15.06 -5.70
CA ARG A 40 -13.14 -13.95 -6.05
C ARG A 40 -12.34 -12.64 -6.11
N ALA A 41 -12.53 -11.89 -7.19
CA ALA A 41 -11.94 -10.55 -7.33
C ALA A 41 -12.38 -9.66 -6.16
N LEU A 42 -11.43 -8.94 -5.56
CA LEU A 42 -11.70 -8.00 -4.48
C LEU A 42 -12.45 -6.76 -4.97
N LEU A 43 -12.15 -6.35 -6.20
CA LEU A 43 -12.74 -5.21 -6.85
C LEU A 43 -12.82 -5.49 -8.34
N ARG A 44 -13.91 -5.06 -8.96
CA ARG A 44 -14.04 -4.95 -10.41
C ARG A 44 -13.95 -3.49 -10.81
N LEU A 45 -13.13 -3.21 -11.80
CA LEU A 45 -12.90 -1.90 -12.40
C LEU A 45 -13.34 -1.94 -13.85
N ARG A 46 -13.97 -0.88 -14.33
CA ARG A 46 -14.25 -0.72 -15.75
C ARG A 46 -13.01 -0.24 -16.51
N ALA A 47 -13.06 -0.29 -17.84
CA ALA A 47 -11.94 0.12 -18.70
C ALA A 47 -11.57 1.60 -18.60
N ASP A 48 -12.54 2.47 -18.36
CA ASP A 48 -12.36 3.89 -18.10
C ASP A 48 -11.72 4.13 -16.72
N GLU A 49 -12.18 3.41 -15.69
CA GLU A 49 -11.61 3.46 -14.34
C GLU A 49 -10.15 2.96 -14.32
N LEU A 50 -9.84 1.92 -15.09
CA LEU A 50 -8.48 1.40 -15.21
C LEU A 50 -7.57 2.43 -15.89
N ARG A 51 -7.98 2.99 -17.04
CA ARG A 51 -7.20 3.98 -17.78
C ARG A 51 -6.89 5.23 -16.96
N ALA A 52 -7.85 5.72 -16.19
CA ALA A 52 -7.63 6.85 -15.28
C ALA A 52 -6.56 6.53 -14.21
N LEU A 53 -6.49 5.28 -13.75
CA LEU A 53 -5.49 4.84 -12.78
C LEU A 53 -4.13 4.59 -13.42
N GLU A 54 -4.07 4.14 -14.68
CA GLU A 54 -2.83 3.96 -15.44
C GLU A 54 -2.07 5.27 -15.64
N SER A 55 -2.76 6.39 -15.84
CA SER A 55 -2.09 7.70 -15.96
C SER A 55 -1.59 8.28 -14.63
N GLU A 56 -2.14 7.84 -13.49
CA GLU A 56 -1.95 8.55 -12.21
C GLU A 56 -1.24 7.74 -11.13
N ALA A 57 -1.31 6.41 -11.16
CA ALA A 57 -1.03 5.59 -9.98
C ALA A 57 -0.59 4.15 -10.27
N LEU A 58 -0.59 3.70 -11.52
CA LEU A 58 -0.26 2.34 -11.89
C LEU A 58 0.95 2.28 -12.81
N SER A 59 1.70 1.18 -12.69
CA SER A 59 2.81 0.82 -13.56
C SER A 59 2.64 -0.62 -14.03
N ALA A 60 3.38 -0.98 -15.09
CA ALA A 60 3.39 -2.34 -15.60
C ALA A 60 3.79 -3.35 -14.50
N GLY A 61 3.00 -4.42 -14.41
CA GLY A 61 3.23 -5.56 -13.54
C GLY A 61 3.56 -6.83 -14.34
N PRO A 62 3.86 -7.95 -13.66
CA PRO A 62 4.18 -9.21 -14.32
C PRO A 62 2.96 -9.78 -15.07
N LYS A 63 3.20 -10.43 -16.21
CA LYS A 63 2.20 -11.13 -17.03
C LYS A 63 1.03 -10.25 -17.47
N ASN A 64 1.34 -9.10 -18.07
CA ASN A 64 0.37 -8.12 -18.60
C ASN A 64 -0.61 -7.58 -17.55
N GLY A 65 -0.24 -7.66 -16.26
CA GLY A 65 -0.96 -7.00 -15.18
C GLY A 65 -0.44 -5.59 -14.93
N VAL A 66 -1.11 -4.88 -14.02
CA VAL A 66 -0.70 -3.57 -13.54
C VAL A 66 -0.52 -3.60 -12.02
N ARG A 67 0.31 -2.71 -11.49
CA ARG A 67 0.58 -2.60 -10.04
C ARG A 67 0.69 -1.14 -9.64
N PHE A 68 0.43 -0.83 -8.38
CA PHE A 68 0.73 0.52 -7.88
C PHE A 68 2.20 0.84 -8.03
N ASP A 69 2.47 2.02 -8.54
CA ASP A 69 3.76 2.65 -8.42
C ASP A 69 3.89 3.37 -7.06
N ALA A 70 5.02 4.01 -6.82
CA ALA A 70 5.26 4.72 -5.58
C ALA A 70 4.26 5.87 -5.37
N ALA A 71 3.89 6.60 -6.43
CA ALA A 71 2.96 7.73 -6.37
C ALA A 71 1.54 7.28 -5.98
N GLY A 72 1.07 6.18 -6.57
CA GLY A 72 -0.20 5.56 -6.26
C GLY A 72 -0.25 5.06 -4.82
N PHE A 73 0.80 4.39 -4.33
CA PHE A 73 0.87 4.01 -2.92
C PHE A 73 0.83 5.22 -1.98
N ALA A 74 1.57 6.29 -2.32
CA ALA A 74 1.64 7.51 -1.55
C ALA A 74 0.29 8.23 -1.47
N ARG A 75 -0.45 8.33 -2.59
CA ARG A 75 -1.80 8.90 -2.65
C ARG A 75 -2.77 8.15 -1.76
N VAL A 76 -2.75 6.82 -1.85
CA VAL A 76 -3.65 5.95 -1.09
C VAL A 76 -3.37 6.03 0.40
N ALA A 77 -2.09 6.10 0.78
CA ALA A 77 -1.71 6.27 2.17
C ALA A 77 -2.17 7.63 2.73
N ARG A 78 -2.05 8.70 1.94
CA ARG A 78 -2.56 10.04 2.28
C ARG A 78 -4.08 10.05 2.48
N GLU A 79 -4.84 9.48 1.55
CA GLU A 79 -6.31 9.41 1.64
C GLU A 79 -6.81 8.50 2.79
N ALA A 80 -6.00 7.53 3.19
CA ALA A 80 -6.35 6.60 4.26
C ALA A 80 -6.06 7.15 5.67
N ALA A 81 -5.21 8.18 5.78
CA ALA A 81 -4.75 8.76 7.04
C ALA A 81 -5.73 9.79 7.62
N ARG A 82 -5.50 10.16 8.88
CA ARG A 82 -6.17 11.33 9.48
C ARG A 82 -5.68 12.62 8.80
N ARG A 83 -6.44 13.70 8.90
CA ARG A 83 -6.15 14.95 8.18
C ARG A 83 -4.79 15.55 8.58
N ASP A 84 -4.47 15.50 9.86
CA ASP A 84 -3.20 15.89 10.48
C ASP A 84 -2.02 14.96 10.14
N GLU A 85 -2.34 13.72 9.75
CA GLU A 85 -1.38 12.66 9.43
C GLU A 85 -1.10 12.54 7.92
N ALA A 86 -1.89 13.20 7.07
CA ALA A 86 -1.94 12.97 5.62
C ALA A 86 -0.59 13.16 4.92
N PHE A 87 0.13 14.23 5.26
CA PHE A 87 1.45 14.51 4.70
C PHE A 87 2.47 13.42 5.07
N ILE A 88 2.52 13.04 6.34
CA ILE A 88 3.47 12.03 6.83
C ILE A 88 3.13 10.66 6.24
N ALA A 89 1.84 10.31 6.17
CA ALA A 89 1.37 9.04 5.63
C ALA A 89 1.77 8.83 4.17
N GLN A 90 1.92 9.91 3.39
CA GLN A 90 2.39 9.85 2.01
C GLN A 90 3.82 9.31 1.91
N HIS A 91 4.67 9.60 2.89
CA HIS A 91 6.09 9.28 2.86
C HIS A 91 6.45 8.04 3.68
N ARG A 92 5.72 7.80 4.78
CA ARG A 92 6.06 6.75 5.75
C ARG A 92 4.84 6.11 6.40
N ASP A 93 5.08 4.94 6.99
CA ASP A 93 4.07 4.23 7.76
C ASP A 93 3.80 4.90 9.10
N ILE A 94 2.51 5.02 9.42
CA ILE A 94 2.02 5.50 10.71
C ILE A 94 1.65 4.29 11.52
N VAL A 95 2.34 4.11 12.64
CA VAL A 95 2.22 2.96 13.54
C VAL A 95 1.76 3.41 14.92
N PRO A 96 1.05 2.56 15.68
CA PRO A 96 0.85 2.77 17.10
C PRO A 96 2.20 2.74 17.82
N ARG A 97 2.43 3.70 18.71
CA ARG A 97 3.62 3.80 19.54
C ARG A 97 3.23 3.95 20.99
N THR A 98 3.95 3.30 21.87
CA THR A 98 3.85 3.56 23.30
C THR A 98 4.84 4.67 23.65
N VAL A 99 4.35 5.72 24.33
CA VAL A 99 5.16 6.82 24.87
C VAL A 99 4.95 6.88 26.38
N ILE A 100 5.97 7.35 27.09
CA ILE A 100 5.91 7.60 28.53
C ILE A 100 5.59 9.09 28.71
N ASP A 101 4.59 9.39 29.53
CA ASP A 101 4.19 10.76 29.86
C ASP A 101 5.07 11.37 30.95
N ALA A 102 4.90 12.66 31.24
CA ALA A 102 5.64 13.34 32.30
C ALA A 102 5.46 12.68 33.68
N ASP A 103 4.28 12.11 33.93
CA ASP A 103 3.93 11.41 35.17
C ASP A 103 4.41 9.94 35.19
N GLY A 104 5.17 9.50 34.18
CA GLY A 104 5.64 8.12 34.06
C GLY A 104 4.61 7.12 33.52
N GLY A 105 3.39 7.57 33.20
CA GLY A 105 2.34 6.73 32.62
C GLY A 105 2.60 6.35 31.17
N PHE A 106 2.24 5.12 30.77
CA PHE A 106 2.32 4.69 29.37
C PHE A 106 1.06 5.09 28.60
N ARG A 107 1.23 5.74 27.44
CA ARG A 107 0.14 6.08 26.53
C ARG A 107 0.43 5.59 25.12
N LYS A 108 -0.61 5.13 24.42
CA LYS A 108 -0.53 4.80 22.99
C LYS A 108 -0.83 6.04 22.15
N VAL A 109 0.13 6.44 21.33
CA VAL A 109 0.01 7.51 20.33
C VAL A 109 0.19 6.94 18.93
N ARG A 110 -0.30 7.66 17.92
CA ARG A 110 -0.02 7.34 16.52
C ARG A 110 1.15 8.20 16.08
N GLY A 111 2.10 7.61 15.36
CA GLY A 111 3.25 8.34 14.88
C GLY A 111 4.07 7.55 13.89
N MET A 112 5.18 8.15 13.46
CA MET A 112 6.10 7.52 12.55
C MET A 112 6.94 6.47 13.28
N ASP A 113 7.21 5.36 12.60
CA ASP A 113 8.14 4.34 13.06
C ASP A 113 9.59 4.86 13.00
N SER A 114 10.16 5.19 14.16
CA SER A 114 11.53 5.67 14.28
C SER A 114 12.58 4.58 14.03
N GLU A 115 12.22 3.31 14.21
CA GLU A 115 13.14 2.18 14.05
C GLU A 115 13.23 1.67 12.61
N VAL A 116 12.38 2.18 11.71
CA VAL A 116 12.33 1.72 10.31
C VAL A 116 13.71 1.81 9.63
N VAL A 117 14.50 2.83 9.95
CA VAL A 117 15.86 3.01 9.40
C VAL A 117 16.79 1.93 9.94
N MET A 118 16.77 1.69 11.25
CA MET A 118 17.61 0.68 11.90
C MET A 118 17.26 -0.74 11.41
N ARG A 119 15.96 -1.05 11.24
CA ARG A 119 15.54 -2.35 10.67
C ARG A 119 15.96 -2.51 9.20
N ARG A 120 15.90 -1.44 8.39
CA ARG A 120 16.40 -1.46 7.01
C ARG A 120 17.92 -1.69 6.98
N LEU A 121 18.65 -1.02 7.86
CA LEU A 121 20.10 -1.19 8.01
C LEU A 121 20.45 -2.63 8.42
N ALA A 122 19.74 -3.20 9.40
CA ALA A 122 19.92 -4.58 9.83
C ALA A 122 19.64 -5.59 8.70
N ALA A 123 18.57 -5.37 7.92
CA ALA A 123 18.23 -6.22 6.77
C ALA A 123 19.25 -6.14 5.62
N LEU A 124 19.98 -5.03 5.49
CA LEU A 124 21.10 -4.90 4.56
C LEU A 124 22.35 -5.62 5.07
N LYS A 125 22.69 -5.47 6.36
CA LYS A 125 23.84 -6.16 6.96
C LYS A 125 23.72 -7.68 6.91
N GLY A 126 22.54 -8.23 7.20
CA GLY A 126 22.29 -9.68 7.13
C GLY A 126 22.31 -10.30 5.72
N ARG A 127 22.40 -9.49 4.64
CA ARG A 127 22.59 -9.99 3.26
C ARG A 127 24.05 -10.10 2.84
N THR A 128 24.98 -9.59 3.64
CA THR A 128 26.40 -9.51 3.29
C THR A 128 27.15 -10.83 3.54
N GLU A 129 26.54 -11.81 4.20
CA GLU A 129 27.17 -13.10 4.55
C GLU A 129 26.92 -14.24 3.53
N ILE A 130 26.30 -13.97 2.36
CA ILE A 130 25.99 -14.99 1.33
C ILE A 130 26.87 -14.85 0.07
N LEU A 131 27.96 -14.07 0.12
CA LEU A 131 28.90 -13.92 -1.01
C LEU A 131 30.37 -14.15 -0.61
N ALA A 132 30.61 -15.10 0.30
CA ALA A 132 31.94 -15.67 0.54
C ALA A 132 31.99 -17.12 0.04
#